data_AF-A0A3C1JWS8-F1
#
_entry.id   AF-A0A3C1JWS8-F1
#
_cell.length_a   1.000
_cell.length_b   1.000
_cell.length_c   1.000
_cell.angle_alpha   90.00
_cell.angle_beta   90.00
_cell.angle_gamma   90.00
#
_symmetry.space_group_name_H-M   'P 1'
#
loop_
_entity.id
_entity.type
_entity.pdbx_description
1 polymer ?
#
loop_
_entity_poly.entity_id
_entity_poly.type
_entity_poly.pdbx_seq_one_letter_code
_entity_poly.pdbx_strand_id
1 'polypeptide(L)'
;MKSKESVSKYIPKLGLSLTKYTGSQLIERVGEDIIRSVVASILCGGNVRSLTEGLTQRRISLSNASMLIAYLKASKNIKDFNQNLLPIVSNELKTEKLSTEQKIFLQWFIGLTGKSIQNVLRSDSEQVQAYLKELDNAIKNAVTQSKAEFGDLLGTFTINKENYLLSWPSILQLFTAIGTQTLALRGSEKSMYGKLFEKLILGSLLTILGFEKINPNDSTKSKKVFWLSQRESKRESDATLLYKPGIGVRFDIGFIGPGNTEISLDKVSRFEREMEFGRQQHFMSTIILVDRIGEGSRITDLAKKIDGHIVQMSMNYWVKEICDILKKNVGFEHKLLKMSNEESLNYVNSEMKKINLNSFM
;
A
#
# COMPACT_ATOMS: atom_id res chain seq x y z
N MET A 1 -13.76 35.82 25.48
CA MET A 1 -12.89 34.62 25.57
C MET A 1 -12.01 34.58 24.34
N LYS A 2 -10.67 34.70 24.47
CA LYS A 2 -9.76 34.47 23.32
C LYS A 2 -10.01 33.05 22.83
N SER A 3 -10.28 32.86 21.54
CA SER A 3 -10.40 31.50 20.99
C SER A 3 -9.10 30.77 21.31
N LYS A 4 -9.17 29.66 22.03
CA LYS A 4 -8.01 28.79 22.26
C LYS A 4 -7.51 28.38 20.87
N GLU A 5 -6.34 28.88 20.47
CA GLU A 5 -5.78 28.54 19.16
C GLU A 5 -5.46 27.03 19.14
N SER A 6 -5.79 26.39 18.02
CA SER A 6 -5.73 24.94 17.86
C SER A 6 -4.67 24.59 16.83
N VAL A 7 -3.94 23.50 17.05
CA VAL A 7 -2.85 23.03 16.19
C VAL A 7 -3.39 22.70 14.80
N SER A 8 -4.60 22.14 14.70
CA SER A 8 -5.24 21.77 13.44
C SER A 8 -5.43 22.93 12.46
N LYS A 9 -5.54 24.18 12.95
CA LYS A 9 -5.65 25.38 12.09
C LYS A 9 -4.39 25.66 11.31
N TYR A 10 -3.24 25.21 11.80
CA TYR A 10 -1.95 25.46 11.18
C TYR A 10 -1.51 24.34 10.22
N ILE A 11 -2.27 23.25 10.14
CA ILE A 11 -1.96 22.15 9.22
C ILE A 11 -2.20 22.63 7.78
N PRO A 12 -1.18 22.59 6.89
CA PRO A 12 -1.38 22.95 5.49
C PRO A 12 -2.39 22.04 4.81
N LYS A 13 -3.20 22.60 3.89
CA LYS A 13 -4.14 21.81 3.05
C LYS A 13 -3.44 20.66 2.33
N LEU A 14 -2.22 20.91 1.85
CA LEU A 14 -1.38 19.87 1.23
C LEU A 14 -1.14 18.73 2.22
N GLY A 15 -0.71 19.01 3.45
CA GLY A 15 -0.50 18.01 4.50
C GLY A 15 -1.73 17.15 4.78
N LEU A 16 -2.91 17.76 4.88
CA LEU A 16 -4.18 17.02 5.06
C LEU A 16 -4.45 16.09 3.89
N SER A 17 -4.27 16.58 2.65
CA SER A 17 -4.46 15.80 1.42
C SER A 17 -3.45 14.66 1.23
N LEU A 18 -2.39 14.62 2.05
CA LEU A 18 -1.35 13.60 2.05
C LEU A 18 -1.54 12.54 3.14
N THR A 19 -2.44 12.73 4.09
CA THR A 19 -2.67 11.78 5.20
C THR A 19 -3.32 10.48 4.75
N LYS A 20 -4.22 10.56 3.77
CA LYS A 20 -4.96 9.42 3.21
C LYS A 20 -4.89 9.45 1.70
N TYR A 21 -4.61 8.30 1.10
CA TYR A 21 -4.58 8.09 -0.35
C TYR A 21 -5.38 6.83 -0.66
N THR A 22 -6.31 6.90 -1.61
CA THR A 22 -6.92 5.73 -2.24
C THR A 22 -6.16 5.36 -3.52
N GLY A 23 -6.33 4.14 -4.01
CA GLY A 23 -5.76 3.73 -5.29
C GLY A 23 -6.25 4.57 -6.46
N SER A 24 -7.52 4.99 -6.46
CA SER A 24 -8.08 5.88 -7.48
C SER A 24 -7.44 7.27 -7.46
N GLN A 25 -7.24 7.84 -6.27
CA GLN A 25 -6.55 9.14 -6.10
C GLN A 25 -5.08 9.07 -6.54
N LEU A 26 -4.44 7.91 -6.42
CA LEU A 26 -3.09 7.71 -6.96
C LEU A 26 -3.11 7.81 -8.49
N ILE A 27 -4.01 7.10 -9.17
CA ILE A 27 -4.12 7.13 -10.63
C ILE A 27 -4.38 8.56 -11.11
N GLU A 28 -5.32 9.27 -10.46
CA GLU A 28 -5.65 10.65 -10.81
C GLU A 28 -4.44 11.61 -10.68
N ARG A 29 -3.63 11.47 -9.62
CA ARG A 29 -2.50 12.36 -9.34
C ARG A 29 -1.23 12.01 -10.13
N VAL A 30 -1.01 10.72 -10.39
CA VAL A 30 0.18 10.23 -11.08
C VAL A 30 -0.05 10.22 -12.59
N GLY A 31 -1.30 10.04 -13.04
CA GLY A 31 -1.67 9.89 -14.43
C GLY A 31 -1.76 8.42 -14.84
N GLU A 32 -2.80 8.09 -15.62
CA GLU A 32 -3.06 6.73 -16.08
C GLU A 32 -1.89 6.17 -16.91
N ASP A 33 -1.25 6.99 -17.75
CA ASP A 33 -0.14 6.55 -18.61
C ASP A 33 1.09 6.09 -17.81
N ILE A 34 1.42 6.78 -16.71
CA ILE A 34 2.51 6.36 -15.83
C ILE A 34 2.16 5.04 -15.16
N ILE A 35 0.94 4.89 -14.63
CA ILE A 35 0.49 3.64 -14.02
C ILE A 35 0.48 2.50 -15.05
N ARG A 36 0.05 2.75 -16.28
CA ARG A 36 0.07 1.78 -17.39
C ARG A 36 1.48 1.35 -17.73
N SER A 37 2.44 2.28 -17.77
CA SER A 37 3.86 1.97 -17.96
C SER A 37 4.40 1.09 -16.82
N VAL A 38 4.01 1.36 -15.58
CA VAL A 38 4.38 0.54 -14.42
C VAL A 38 3.81 -0.89 -14.56
N VAL A 39 2.53 -1.03 -14.87
CA VAL A 39 1.89 -2.36 -15.06
C VAL A 39 2.55 -3.12 -16.22
N ALA A 40 2.79 -2.46 -17.35
CA ALA A 40 3.47 -3.06 -18.50
C ALA A 40 4.89 -3.54 -18.14
N SER A 41 5.64 -2.73 -17.39
CA SER A 41 6.96 -3.09 -16.87
C SER A 41 6.88 -4.35 -15.99
N ILE A 42 5.91 -4.44 -15.08
CA ILE A 42 5.72 -5.61 -14.20
C ILE A 42 5.37 -6.87 -14.99
N LEU A 43 4.48 -6.76 -15.99
CA LEU A 43 4.15 -7.87 -16.89
C LEU A 43 5.36 -8.34 -17.72
N CYS A 44 6.43 -7.54 -17.78
CA CYS A 44 7.68 -7.83 -18.49
C CYS A 44 8.86 -8.13 -17.53
N GLY A 45 8.62 -8.42 -16.24
CA GLY A 45 9.68 -8.74 -15.27
C GLY A 45 10.11 -7.59 -14.34
N GLY A 46 9.50 -6.41 -14.48
CA GLY A 46 9.84 -5.21 -13.72
C GLY A 46 9.45 -5.27 -12.24
N ASN A 47 10.25 -4.63 -11.40
CA ASN A 47 10.03 -4.62 -9.95
C ASN A 47 9.09 -3.49 -9.51
N VAL A 48 7.90 -3.88 -9.04
CA VAL A 48 6.83 -2.99 -8.54
C VAL A 48 7.35 -2.00 -7.48
N ARG A 49 8.22 -2.44 -6.57
CA ARG A 49 8.76 -1.59 -5.50
C ARG A 49 9.69 -0.53 -6.04
N SER A 50 10.55 -0.88 -6.99
CA SER A 50 11.43 0.10 -7.64
C SER A 50 10.63 1.19 -8.36
N LEU A 51 9.50 0.81 -8.95
CA LEU A 51 8.64 1.70 -9.72
C LEU A 51 7.76 2.62 -8.86
N THR A 52 7.54 2.26 -7.59
CA THR A 52 6.66 3.00 -6.66
C THR A 52 7.40 3.77 -5.58
N GLU A 53 8.67 3.43 -5.28
CA GLU A 53 9.45 4.08 -4.21
C GLU A 53 9.64 5.59 -4.46
N GLY A 54 9.83 6.02 -5.71
CA GLY A 54 9.93 7.46 -6.03
C GLY A 54 8.66 8.24 -5.68
N LEU A 55 7.48 7.62 -5.87
CA LEU A 55 6.19 8.21 -5.51
C LEU A 55 6.04 8.31 -3.98
N THR A 56 6.43 7.25 -3.27
CA THR A 56 6.48 7.20 -1.80
C THR A 56 7.39 8.30 -1.23
N GLN A 57 8.62 8.40 -1.73
CA GLN A 57 9.59 9.39 -1.25
C GLN A 57 9.12 10.81 -1.48
N ARG A 58 8.52 11.10 -2.63
CA ARG A 58 7.92 12.40 -2.92
C ARG A 58 6.81 12.73 -1.92
N ARG A 59 5.91 11.78 -1.65
CA ARG A 59 4.82 11.98 -0.68
C ARG A 59 5.36 12.24 0.72
N ILE A 60 6.32 11.44 1.19
CA ILE A 60 6.97 11.61 2.49
C ILE A 60 7.60 13.00 2.58
N SER A 61 8.38 13.41 1.58
CA SER A 61 9.06 14.71 1.56
C SER A 61 8.08 15.88 1.69
N LEU A 62 6.98 15.86 0.93
CA LEU A 62 5.92 16.88 1.00
C LEU A 62 5.16 16.84 2.34
N SER A 63 4.98 15.65 2.92
CA SER A 63 4.35 15.47 4.23
C SER A 63 5.23 16.01 5.36
N ASN A 64 6.54 15.74 5.30
CA ASN A 64 7.53 16.24 6.25
C ASN A 64 7.61 17.77 6.22
N ALA A 65 7.62 18.36 5.01
CA ALA A 65 7.55 19.81 4.86
C ALA A 65 6.25 20.38 5.46
N SER A 66 5.12 19.71 5.25
CA SER A 66 3.84 20.12 5.85
C SER A 66 3.84 20.02 7.38
N MET A 67 4.49 18.99 7.94
CA MET A 67 4.65 18.79 9.38
C MET A 67 5.52 19.90 9.99
N LEU A 68 6.65 20.23 9.36
CA LEU A 68 7.50 21.35 9.76
C LEU A 68 6.71 22.65 9.79
N ILE A 69 5.99 23.00 8.72
CA ILE A 69 5.21 24.23 8.65
C ILE A 69 4.12 24.27 9.74
N ALA A 70 3.41 23.16 9.95
CA ALA A 70 2.39 23.07 10.99
C ALA A 70 3.01 23.29 12.38
N TYR A 71 4.15 22.64 12.66
CA TYR A 71 4.88 22.77 13.92
C TYR A 71 5.33 24.21 14.16
N LEU A 72 6.01 24.84 13.19
CA LEU A 72 6.54 26.21 13.32
C LEU A 72 5.43 27.24 13.56
N LYS A 73 4.33 27.13 12.81
CA LYS A 73 3.19 28.03 12.99
C LYS A 73 2.51 27.81 14.34
N ALA A 74 2.35 26.56 14.78
CA ALA A 74 1.81 26.27 16.11
C ALA A 74 2.75 26.80 17.21
N SER A 75 4.06 26.62 17.08
CA SER A 75 5.04 27.06 18.09
C SER A 75 5.09 28.58 18.25
N LYS A 76 4.81 29.32 17.18
CA LYS A 76 4.79 30.79 17.20
C LYS A 76 3.49 31.36 17.78
N ASN A 77 2.36 30.75 17.47
CA ASN A 77 1.05 31.34 17.76
C ASN A 77 0.40 30.76 19.05
N ILE A 78 0.70 29.50 19.39
CA ILE A 78 0.20 28.87 20.61
C ILE A 78 1.18 29.09 21.76
N LYS A 79 0.69 29.70 22.84
CA LYS A 79 1.48 29.97 24.04
C LYS A 79 2.02 28.67 24.64
N ASP A 80 3.30 28.67 25.00
CA ASP A 80 4.02 27.56 25.65
C ASP A 80 3.89 26.22 24.88
N PHE A 81 3.74 26.29 23.55
CA PHE A 81 3.51 25.12 22.69
C PHE A 81 4.62 24.07 22.85
N ASN A 82 5.88 24.46 22.83
CA ASN A 82 6.99 23.50 22.90
C ASN A 82 7.02 22.77 24.24
N GLN A 83 6.66 23.44 25.34
CA GLN A 83 6.60 22.83 26.67
C GLN A 83 5.36 21.96 26.85
N ASN A 84 4.27 22.29 26.15
CA ASN A 84 2.95 21.68 26.35
C ASN A 84 2.41 20.99 25.09
N LEU A 85 3.26 20.59 24.14
CA LEU A 85 2.83 20.06 22.84
C LEU A 85 1.91 18.85 23.02
N LEU A 86 2.34 17.86 23.80
CA LEU A 86 1.60 16.63 24.04
C LEU A 86 0.22 16.88 24.70
N PRO A 87 0.10 17.63 25.81
CA PRO A 87 -1.21 17.91 26.39
C PRO A 87 -2.09 18.81 25.50
N ILE A 88 -1.52 19.76 24.76
CA ILE A 88 -2.28 20.60 23.81
C ILE A 88 -2.91 19.72 22.73
N VAL A 89 -2.09 18.92 22.04
CA VAL A 89 -2.55 18.06 20.95
C VAL A 89 -3.49 16.97 21.46
N SER A 90 -3.20 16.37 22.61
CA SER A 90 -4.08 15.35 23.20
C SER A 90 -5.44 15.93 23.60
N ASN A 91 -5.48 17.15 24.13
CA ASN A 91 -6.74 17.80 24.45
C ASN A 91 -7.54 18.08 23.17
N GLU A 92 -6.89 18.63 22.14
CA GLU A 92 -7.52 18.90 20.86
C GLU A 92 -8.11 17.65 20.20
N LEU A 93 -7.39 16.52 20.23
CA LEU A 93 -7.89 15.23 19.75
C LEU A 93 -9.16 14.74 20.48
N LYS A 94 -9.39 15.17 21.72
CA LYS A 94 -10.55 14.78 22.55
C LYS A 94 -11.71 15.77 22.45
N THR A 95 -11.43 17.07 22.39
CA THR A 95 -12.44 18.12 22.58
C THR A 95 -12.94 18.74 21.27
N GLU A 96 -12.14 18.71 20.21
CA GLU A 96 -12.47 19.40 18.96
C GLU A 96 -13.14 18.49 17.93
N LYS A 97 -14.03 19.08 17.13
CA LYS A 97 -14.64 18.40 15.98
C LYS A 97 -13.68 18.41 14.79
N LEU A 98 -12.80 17.41 14.75
CA LEU A 98 -11.76 17.26 13.74
C LEU A 98 -12.19 16.36 12.57
N SER A 99 -11.73 16.69 11.36
CA SER A 99 -11.78 15.77 10.21
C SER A 99 -10.92 14.53 10.45
N THR A 100 -11.16 13.46 9.70
CA THR A 100 -10.34 12.23 9.79
C THR A 100 -8.86 12.51 9.52
N GLU A 101 -8.57 13.33 8.51
CA GLU A 101 -7.22 13.72 8.10
C GLU A 101 -6.54 14.56 9.19
N GLN A 102 -7.26 15.48 9.82
CA GLN A 102 -6.76 16.27 10.94
C GLN A 102 -6.41 15.38 12.14
N LYS A 103 -7.29 14.41 12.47
CA LYS A 103 -7.02 13.45 13.55
C LYS A 103 -5.76 12.64 13.29
N ILE A 104 -5.60 12.11 12.08
CA ILE A 104 -4.40 11.35 11.69
C ILE A 104 -3.15 12.22 11.83
N PHE A 105 -3.20 13.46 11.33
CA PHE A 105 -2.06 14.37 11.38
C PHE A 105 -1.67 14.74 12.82
N LEU A 106 -2.65 15.01 13.69
CA LEU A 106 -2.41 15.30 15.10
C LEU A 106 -1.93 14.07 15.88
N GLN A 107 -2.38 12.85 15.52
CA GLN A 107 -1.82 11.63 16.09
C GLN A 107 -0.31 11.51 15.81
N TRP A 108 0.14 11.91 14.62
CA TRP A 108 1.57 11.92 14.30
C TRP A 108 2.36 12.86 15.22
N PHE A 109 1.83 14.05 15.54
CA PHE A 109 2.47 14.98 16.48
C PHE A 109 2.76 14.37 17.86
N ILE A 110 1.94 13.41 18.30
CA ILE A 110 2.10 12.72 19.59
C ILE A 110 2.72 11.33 19.44
N GLY A 111 3.40 11.07 18.31
CA GLY A 111 4.11 9.82 18.09
C GLY A 111 3.23 8.61 17.77
N LEU A 112 1.92 8.79 17.55
CA LEU A 112 0.98 7.70 17.30
C LEU A 112 0.64 7.53 15.81
N THR A 113 0.54 6.27 15.40
CA THR A 113 -0.04 5.83 14.12
C THR A 113 -1.29 5.00 14.42
N GLY A 114 -2.16 4.79 13.42
CA GLY A 114 -3.31 3.89 13.60
C GLY A 114 -2.91 2.48 14.06
N LYS A 115 -1.76 1.97 13.61
CA LYS A 115 -1.22 0.67 14.06
C LYS A 115 -0.68 0.72 15.48
N SER A 116 -0.04 1.81 15.90
CA SER A 116 0.45 1.89 17.29
C SER A 116 -0.69 2.09 18.27
N ILE A 117 -1.79 2.75 17.89
CA ILE A 117 -3.01 2.77 18.71
C ILE A 117 -3.53 1.33 18.92
N GLN A 118 -3.54 0.50 17.88
CA GLN A 118 -3.96 -0.90 17.99
C GLN A 118 -2.99 -1.76 18.79
N ASN A 119 -1.69 -1.64 18.55
CA ASN A 119 -0.69 -2.58 19.07
C ASN A 119 -0.06 -2.12 20.39
N VAL A 120 0.21 -0.83 20.54
CA VAL A 120 0.85 -0.24 21.74
C VAL A 120 -0.22 0.07 22.77
N LEU A 121 -1.27 0.79 22.38
CA LEU A 121 -2.36 1.14 23.30
C LEU A 121 -3.41 0.04 23.43
N ARG A 122 -3.31 -1.06 22.68
CA ARG A 122 -4.31 -2.15 22.64
C ARG A 122 -5.73 -1.65 22.36
N SER A 123 -5.85 -0.54 21.61
CA SER A 123 -7.10 0.19 21.36
C SER A 123 -7.79 0.74 22.62
N ASP A 124 -7.06 0.84 23.72
CA ASP A 124 -7.53 1.38 25.00
C ASP A 124 -7.19 2.88 25.10
N SER A 125 -8.25 3.70 25.15
CA SER A 125 -8.12 5.15 25.25
C SER A 125 -7.59 5.63 26.60
N GLU A 126 -7.68 4.81 27.65
CA GLU A 126 -7.20 5.17 28.99
C GLU A 126 -5.67 5.10 29.08
N GLN A 127 -5.04 4.25 28.26
CA GLN A 127 -3.58 4.13 28.17
C GLN A 127 -2.90 5.30 27.46
N VAL A 128 -3.65 6.14 26.74
CA VAL A 128 -3.10 7.30 26.04
C VAL A 128 -2.35 8.22 27.00
N GLN A 129 -2.88 8.48 28.19
CA GLN A 129 -2.24 9.41 29.14
C GLN A 129 -0.92 8.86 29.68
N ALA A 130 -0.87 7.56 29.99
CA ALA A 130 0.35 6.89 30.42
C ALA A 130 1.44 6.95 29.32
N TYR A 131 1.06 6.59 28.09
CA TYR A 131 1.94 6.68 26.92
C TYR A 131 2.49 8.10 26.70
N LEU A 132 1.64 9.14 26.79
CA LEU A 132 2.08 10.52 26.58
C LEU A 132 3.05 10.98 27.67
N LYS A 133 2.88 10.53 28.91
CA LYS A 133 3.81 10.81 30.02
C LYS A 133 5.16 10.14 29.77
N GLU A 134 5.17 8.89 29.32
CA GLU A 134 6.40 8.18 28.96
C GLU A 134 7.13 8.84 27.79
N LEU A 135 6.38 9.24 26.75
CA LEU A 135 6.94 9.96 25.61
C LEU A 135 7.57 11.30 26.01
N ASP A 136 6.89 12.07 26.87
CA ASP A 136 7.43 13.34 27.38
C ASP A 136 8.75 13.12 28.13
N ASN A 137 8.80 12.12 29.01
CA ASN A 137 10.01 11.76 29.74
C ASN A 137 11.13 11.31 28.79
N ALA A 138 10.82 10.49 27.79
CA ALA A 138 11.79 10.05 26.79
C ALA A 138 12.38 11.22 26.01
N ILE A 139 11.55 12.18 25.58
CA ILE A 139 12.01 13.39 24.88
C ILE A 139 12.88 14.25 25.80
N LYS A 140 12.47 14.48 27.06
CA LYS A 140 13.27 15.26 28.03
C LYS A 140 14.63 14.63 28.30
N ASN A 141 14.67 13.31 28.47
CA ASN A 141 15.93 12.57 28.65
C ASN A 141 16.82 12.69 27.41
N ALA A 142 16.24 12.55 26.21
CA ALA A 142 16.97 12.73 24.95
C ALA A 142 17.49 14.16 24.77
N VAL A 143 16.76 15.19 25.21
CA VAL A 143 17.25 16.59 25.24
C VAL A 143 18.48 16.71 26.14
N THR A 144 18.41 16.21 27.37
CA THR A 144 19.54 16.26 28.32
C THR A 144 20.76 15.55 27.77
N GLN A 145 20.58 14.34 27.22
CA GLN A 145 21.66 13.58 26.61
C GLN A 145 22.23 14.28 25.37
N SER A 146 21.38 14.81 24.50
CA SER A 146 21.85 15.54 23.29
C SER A 146 22.67 16.77 23.65
N LYS A 147 22.32 17.48 24.73
CA LYS A 147 23.12 18.59 25.24
C LYS A 147 24.49 18.15 25.78
N ALA A 148 24.53 17.04 26.51
CA ALA A 148 25.77 16.51 27.06
C ALA A 148 26.73 16.01 25.95
N GLU A 149 26.20 15.34 24.93
CA GLU A 149 26.98 14.72 23.86
C GLU A 149 27.34 15.69 22.72
N PHE A 150 26.42 16.59 22.36
CA PHE A 150 26.53 17.42 21.15
C PHE A 150 26.51 18.93 21.44
N GLY A 151 26.43 19.34 22.71
CA GLY A 151 26.34 20.75 23.11
C GLY A 151 24.94 21.36 22.95
N ASP A 152 24.82 22.66 23.20
CA ASP A 152 23.55 23.37 23.03
C ASP A 152 23.21 23.57 21.54
N LEU A 153 21.92 23.37 21.20
CA LEU A 153 21.38 23.65 19.88
C LEU A 153 20.45 24.86 19.96
N LEU A 154 20.77 25.88 19.18
CA LEU A 154 19.92 27.04 18.94
C LEU A 154 20.05 27.47 17.48
N GLY A 155 18.93 27.55 16.78
CA GLY A 155 18.90 27.96 15.38
C GLY A 155 17.68 28.81 15.06
N THR A 156 17.87 29.78 14.17
CA THR A 156 16.78 30.61 13.64
C THR A 156 16.46 30.17 12.21
N PHE A 157 15.20 29.83 11.96
CA PHE A 157 14.69 29.46 10.64
C PHE A 157 13.82 30.59 10.10
N THR A 158 14.03 30.97 8.85
CA THR A 158 13.21 32.00 8.20
C THR A 158 12.34 31.38 7.12
N ILE A 159 11.02 31.59 7.20
CA ILE A 159 10.06 31.19 6.17
C ILE A 159 9.14 32.38 5.90
N ASN A 160 9.05 32.81 4.64
CA ASN A 160 8.22 33.96 4.24
C ASN A 160 8.44 35.21 5.11
N LYS A 161 9.71 35.52 5.41
CA LYS A 161 10.14 36.64 6.28
C LYS A 161 9.76 36.52 7.75
N GLU A 162 9.19 35.39 8.17
CA GLU A 162 8.96 35.09 9.58
C GLU A 162 10.13 34.27 10.14
N ASN A 163 10.58 34.65 11.34
CA ASN A 163 11.64 33.94 12.04
C ASN A 163 11.05 33.00 13.10
N TYR A 164 11.61 31.80 13.16
CA TYR A 164 11.26 30.77 14.12
C TYR A 164 12.52 30.30 14.84
N LEU A 165 12.43 30.16 16.16
CA LEU A 165 13.52 29.67 16.98
C LEU A 165 13.35 28.18 17.23
N LEU A 166 14.37 27.39 16.91
CA LEU A 166 14.42 25.96 17.18
C LEU A 166 15.58 25.65 18.12
N SER A 167 15.30 24.80 19.10
CA SER A 167 16.28 24.23 20.02
C SER A 167 16.06 22.73 20.15
N TRP A 168 16.88 22.05 20.96
CA TRP A 168 16.78 20.59 21.14
C TRP A 168 15.35 20.08 21.41
N PRO A 169 14.57 20.63 22.36
CA PRO A 169 13.19 20.20 22.56
C PRO A 169 12.34 20.27 21.28
N SER A 170 12.46 21.36 20.52
CA SER A 170 11.66 21.55 19.31
C SER A 170 12.00 20.57 18.21
N ILE A 171 13.30 20.37 17.98
CA ILE A 171 13.80 19.46 16.95
C ILE A 171 13.44 18.01 17.28
N LEU A 172 13.61 17.56 18.53
CA LEU A 172 13.32 16.19 18.91
C LEU A 172 11.81 15.88 18.90
N GLN A 173 10.96 16.84 19.28
CA GLN A 173 9.51 16.73 19.09
C GLN A 173 9.14 16.62 17.60
N LEU A 174 9.72 17.47 16.76
CA LEU A 174 9.47 17.45 15.32
C LEU A 174 9.95 16.14 14.67
N PHE A 175 11.13 15.64 15.05
CA PHE A 175 11.67 14.36 14.57
C PHE A 175 10.81 13.18 15.00
N THR A 176 10.25 13.21 16.22
CA THR A 176 9.26 12.22 16.66
C THR A 176 8.06 12.23 15.73
N ALA A 177 7.50 13.42 15.45
CA ALA A 177 6.34 13.55 14.57
C ALA A 177 6.62 13.11 13.12
N ILE A 178 7.77 13.51 12.56
CA ILE A 178 8.22 13.11 11.21
C ILE A 178 8.48 11.61 11.12
N GLY A 179 9.13 11.02 12.14
CA GLY A 179 9.39 9.58 12.20
C GLY A 179 8.09 8.78 12.20
N THR A 180 7.14 9.16 13.05
CA THR A 180 5.81 8.53 13.12
C THR A 180 5.03 8.70 11.81
N GLN A 181 5.02 9.89 11.23
CA GLN A 181 4.41 10.16 9.92
C GLN A 181 5.01 9.28 8.83
N THR A 182 6.34 9.18 8.77
CA THR A 182 7.05 8.36 7.78
C THR A 182 6.67 6.89 7.87
N LEU A 183 6.63 6.33 9.10
CA LEU A 183 6.21 4.95 9.33
C LEU A 183 4.76 4.71 8.92
N ALA A 184 3.86 5.64 9.25
CA ALA A 184 2.46 5.56 8.87
C ALA A 184 2.28 5.56 7.35
N LEU A 185 2.94 6.50 6.65
CA LEU A 185 2.85 6.64 5.21
C LEU A 185 3.38 5.40 4.49
N ARG A 186 4.60 4.95 4.81
CA ARG A 186 5.18 3.73 4.21
C ARG A 186 4.31 2.50 4.45
N GLY A 187 3.78 2.35 5.66
CA GLY A 187 2.85 1.26 6.00
C GLY A 187 1.55 1.31 5.19
N SER A 188 0.98 2.51 5.02
CA SER A 188 -0.25 2.71 4.23
C SER A 188 -0.04 2.41 2.75
N GLU A 189 1.08 2.85 2.18
CA GLU A 189 1.40 2.69 0.76
C GLU A 189 1.69 1.24 0.39
N LYS A 190 2.39 0.50 1.25
CA LYS A 190 2.56 -0.95 1.06
C LYS A 190 1.22 -1.65 0.85
N SER A 191 0.22 -1.35 1.69
CA SER A 191 -1.11 -1.96 1.54
C SER A 191 -1.90 -1.41 0.35
N MET A 192 -1.78 -0.12 0.05
CA MET A 192 -2.48 0.52 -1.05
C MET A 192 -1.95 0.05 -2.40
N TYR A 193 -0.64 0.12 -2.62
CA TYR A 193 0.00 -0.35 -3.84
C TYR A 193 -0.23 -1.85 -4.04
N GLY A 194 -0.14 -2.66 -2.97
CA GLY A 194 -0.48 -4.08 -3.04
C GLY A 194 -1.86 -4.30 -3.66
N LYS A 195 -2.91 -3.72 -3.07
CA LYS A 195 -4.29 -3.88 -3.55
C LYS A 195 -4.54 -3.29 -4.94
N LEU A 196 -3.91 -2.16 -5.24
CA LEU A 196 -4.07 -1.49 -6.52
C LEU A 196 -3.43 -2.34 -7.63
N PHE A 197 -2.14 -2.66 -7.48
CA PHE A 197 -1.42 -3.40 -8.50
C PHE A 197 -1.85 -4.86 -8.59
N GLU A 198 -2.34 -5.48 -7.51
CA GLU A 198 -3.05 -6.78 -7.55
C GLU A 198 -4.12 -6.77 -8.66
N LYS A 199 -5.06 -5.82 -8.58
CA LYS A 199 -6.16 -5.68 -9.54
C LYS A 199 -5.68 -5.30 -10.94
N LEU A 200 -4.78 -4.32 -11.04
CA LEU A 200 -4.33 -3.81 -12.33
C LEU A 200 -3.51 -4.85 -13.11
N ILE A 201 -2.64 -5.60 -12.44
CA ILE A 201 -1.84 -6.66 -13.08
C ILE A 201 -2.74 -7.81 -13.52
N LEU A 202 -3.60 -8.34 -12.63
CA LEU A 202 -4.47 -9.46 -12.98
C LEU A 202 -5.50 -9.08 -14.06
N GLY A 203 -6.14 -7.92 -13.92
CA GLY A 203 -7.08 -7.41 -14.92
C GLY A 203 -6.42 -7.22 -16.28
N SER A 204 -5.21 -6.67 -16.31
CA SER A 204 -4.47 -6.49 -17.56
C SER A 204 -4.01 -7.81 -18.16
N LEU A 205 -3.41 -8.70 -17.36
CA LEU A 205 -2.98 -10.03 -17.79
C LEU A 205 -4.12 -10.78 -18.48
N LEU A 206 -5.26 -10.92 -17.80
CA LEU A 206 -6.38 -11.70 -18.31
C LEU A 206 -7.02 -11.05 -19.56
N THR A 207 -7.03 -9.72 -19.61
CA THR A 207 -7.46 -8.97 -20.80
C THR A 207 -6.52 -9.18 -22.00
N ILE A 208 -5.20 -9.15 -21.80
CA ILE A 208 -4.18 -9.41 -22.84
C ILE A 208 -4.32 -10.83 -23.41
N LEU A 209 -4.70 -11.78 -22.55
CA LEU A 209 -4.97 -13.16 -22.94
C LEU A 209 -6.33 -13.35 -23.66
N GLY A 210 -7.10 -12.28 -23.81
CA GLY A 210 -8.36 -12.27 -24.57
C GLY A 210 -9.59 -12.69 -23.76
N PHE A 211 -9.55 -12.59 -22.44
CA PHE A 211 -10.71 -12.81 -21.58
C PHE A 211 -11.49 -11.51 -21.35
N GLU A 212 -12.81 -11.61 -21.31
CA GLU A 212 -13.70 -10.49 -21.04
C GLU A 212 -13.97 -10.35 -19.53
N LYS A 213 -13.81 -9.14 -18.98
CA LYS A 213 -14.17 -8.87 -17.58
C LYS A 213 -15.70 -8.83 -17.42
N ILE A 214 -16.23 -9.57 -16.45
CA ILE A 214 -17.66 -9.56 -16.11
C ILE A 214 -17.89 -9.27 -14.62
N ASN A 215 -19.13 -8.93 -14.26
CA ASN A 215 -19.61 -9.03 -12.88
C ASN A 215 -20.33 -10.39 -12.71
N PRO A 216 -19.87 -11.28 -11.82
CA PRO A 216 -20.49 -12.59 -11.62
C PRO A 216 -21.93 -12.51 -11.11
N ASN A 217 -22.34 -11.40 -10.49
CA ASN A 217 -23.70 -11.23 -9.98
C ASN A 217 -24.72 -10.87 -11.08
N ASP A 218 -24.25 -10.28 -12.19
CA ASP A 218 -25.13 -9.69 -13.21
C ASP A 218 -24.97 -10.35 -14.59
N SER A 219 -24.00 -11.25 -14.74
CA SER A 219 -23.67 -11.87 -16.02
C SER A 219 -23.89 -13.38 -16.00
N THR A 220 -24.49 -13.91 -17.08
CA THR A 220 -24.63 -15.34 -17.33
C THR A 220 -23.52 -15.89 -18.24
N LYS A 221 -22.60 -15.05 -18.71
CA LYS A 221 -21.47 -15.48 -19.56
C LYS A 221 -20.54 -16.38 -18.75
N SER A 222 -20.14 -17.50 -19.35
CA SER A 222 -19.31 -18.53 -18.69
C SER A 222 -18.14 -19.03 -19.57
N LYS A 223 -17.89 -18.35 -20.70
CA LYS A 223 -16.86 -18.73 -21.67
C LYS A 223 -15.94 -17.55 -21.96
N LYS A 224 -14.63 -17.76 -21.81
CA LYS A 224 -13.57 -16.74 -21.96
C LYS A 224 -13.87 -15.45 -21.18
N VAL A 225 -14.28 -15.61 -19.93
CA VAL A 225 -14.57 -14.49 -19.02
C VAL A 225 -13.71 -14.55 -17.77
N PHE A 226 -13.59 -13.42 -17.09
CA PHE A 226 -12.99 -13.36 -15.76
C PHE A 226 -13.65 -12.30 -14.88
N TRP A 227 -13.42 -12.41 -13.57
CA TRP A 227 -13.74 -11.35 -12.62
C TRP A 227 -12.63 -11.21 -11.59
N LEU A 228 -12.54 -10.02 -11.01
CA LEU A 228 -11.65 -9.71 -9.90
C LEU A 228 -12.46 -9.76 -8.61
N SER A 229 -11.92 -10.37 -7.56
CA SER A 229 -12.68 -10.55 -6.32
C SER A 229 -12.90 -9.23 -5.58
N GLN A 230 -14.12 -9.06 -5.06
CA GLN A 230 -14.49 -7.97 -4.16
C GLN A 230 -14.64 -8.50 -2.73
N ARG A 231 -14.35 -7.66 -1.73
CA ARG A 231 -14.16 -8.06 -0.32
C ARG A 231 -15.40 -8.59 0.41
N GLU A 232 -16.58 -8.56 -0.19
CA GLU A 232 -17.85 -8.77 0.53
C GLU A 232 -18.34 -10.22 0.59
N SER A 233 -17.80 -11.13 -0.22
CA SER A 233 -18.07 -12.58 -0.09
C SER A 233 -16.85 -13.30 0.50
N LYS A 234 -17.07 -14.46 1.14
CA LYS A 234 -16.03 -15.37 1.64
C LYS A 234 -14.91 -15.47 0.58
N ARG A 235 -13.78 -14.79 0.83
CA ARG A 235 -12.68 -14.62 -0.13
C ARG A 235 -12.14 -15.98 -0.59
N GLU A 236 -12.25 -16.28 -1.88
CA GLU A 236 -11.75 -17.54 -2.48
C GLU A 236 -10.55 -17.38 -3.45
N SER A 237 -10.20 -16.18 -3.93
CA SER A 237 -8.96 -15.85 -4.69
C SER A 237 -8.92 -14.36 -5.08
N ASP A 238 -7.84 -13.84 -5.65
CA ASP A 238 -7.75 -12.43 -6.14
C ASP A 238 -8.44 -12.23 -7.51
N ALA A 239 -8.39 -13.22 -8.39
CA ALA A 239 -9.17 -13.27 -9.64
C ALA A 239 -9.58 -14.69 -10.02
N THR A 240 -10.71 -14.80 -10.72
CA THR A 240 -11.18 -16.07 -11.27
C THR A 240 -11.42 -15.94 -12.76
N LEU A 241 -10.93 -16.93 -13.51
CA LEU A 241 -11.08 -17.08 -14.95
C LEU A 241 -11.96 -18.29 -15.25
N LEU A 242 -12.86 -18.16 -16.22
CA LEU A 242 -13.62 -19.26 -16.82
C LEU A 242 -13.28 -19.36 -18.31
N TYR A 243 -12.71 -20.49 -18.72
CA TYR A 243 -12.36 -20.72 -20.12
C TYR A 243 -13.57 -21.22 -20.91
N LYS A 244 -14.28 -22.22 -20.37
CA LYS A 244 -15.52 -22.79 -20.88
C LYS A 244 -16.36 -23.29 -19.69
N PRO A 245 -17.67 -23.58 -19.88
CA PRO A 245 -18.51 -24.11 -18.80
C PRO A 245 -17.84 -25.30 -18.11
N GLY A 246 -17.81 -25.29 -16.77
CA GLY A 246 -17.18 -26.33 -15.96
C GLY A 246 -15.66 -26.21 -15.76
N ILE A 247 -14.95 -25.37 -16.53
CA ILE A 247 -13.48 -25.27 -16.48
C ILE A 247 -13.02 -23.85 -16.14
N GLY A 248 -12.39 -23.71 -14.97
CA GLY A 248 -11.90 -22.42 -14.47
C GLY A 248 -10.48 -22.49 -13.90
N VAL A 249 -9.90 -21.30 -13.70
CA VAL A 249 -8.58 -21.12 -13.08
C VAL A 249 -8.65 -19.96 -12.08
N ARG A 250 -8.11 -20.16 -10.88
CA ARG A 250 -7.96 -19.12 -9.86
C ARG A 250 -6.58 -18.50 -9.93
N PHE A 251 -6.53 -17.20 -9.65
CA PHE A 251 -5.30 -16.45 -9.51
C PHE A 251 -5.25 -15.81 -8.14
N ASP A 252 -4.14 -16.02 -7.45
CA ASP A 252 -3.72 -15.23 -6.30
C ASP A 252 -2.44 -14.50 -6.65
N ILE A 253 -2.27 -13.27 -6.19
CA ILE A 253 -1.03 -12.51 -6.38
C ILE A 253 -0.51 -12.02 -5.05
N GLY A 254 0.81 -11.99 -4.90
CA GLY A 254 1.47 -11.54 -3.70
C GLY A 254 2.81 -10.89 -4.02
N PHE A 255 2.98 -9.63 -3.67
CA PHE A 255 4.27 -8.95 -3.71
C PHE A 255 5.15 -9.38 -2.53
N ILE A 256 5.51 -10.66 -2.51
CA ILE A 256 6.26 -11.32 -1.43
C ILE A 256 7.74 -11.35 -1.79
N GLY A 257 8.56 -10.71 -0.95
CA GLY A 257 10.02 -10.78 -1.07
C GLY A 257 10.57 -12.09 -0.51
N PRO A 258 11.83 -12.43 -0.81
CA PRO A 258 12.43 -13.74 -0.51
C PRO A 258 12.45 -14.10 0.99
N GLY A 259 12.39 -13.12 1.90
CA GLY A 259 12.39 -13.34 3.36
C GLY A 259 11.03 -13.61 4.02
N ASN A 260 9.93 -13.72 3.26
CA ASN A 260 8.58 -13.94 3.82
C ASN A 260 7.96 -15.26 3.31
N THR A 261 8.70 -16.36 3.44
CA THR A 261 8.27 -17.69 3.02
C THR A 261 6.98 -18.15 3.71
N GLU A 262 6.72 -17.74 4.96
CA GLU A 262 5.47 -18.05 5.69
C GLU A 262 4.20 -17.47 5.04
N ILE A 263 4.25 -16.23 4.54
CA ILE A 263 3.11 -15.59 3.87
C ILE A 263 2.81 -16.30 2.55
N SER A 264 3.88 -16.73 1.88
CA SER A 264 3.82 -17.54 0.68
C SER A 264 3.18 -18.91 0.95
N LEU A 265 3.52 -19.55 2.06
CA LEU A 265 2.96 -20.84 2.50
C LEU A 265 1.47 -20.74 2.85
N ASP A 266 1.04 -19.67 3.55
CA ASP A 266 -0.38 -19.42 3.85
C ASP A 266 -1.22 -19.30 2.57
N LYS A 267 -0.70 -18.64 1.52
CA LYS A 267 -1.38 -18.59 0.21
C LYS A 267 -1.46 -19.97 -0.45
N VAL A 268 -0.42 -20.78 -0.36
CA VAL A 268 -0.38 -22.15 -0.91
C VAL A 268 -1.33 -23.10 -0.16
N SER A 269 -1.45 -22.99 1.17
CA SER A 269 -2.38 -23.85 1.94
C SER A 269 -3.87 -23.62 1.64
N ARG A 270 -4.22 -22.57 0.87
CA ARG A 270 -5.61 -22.22 0.52
C ARG A 270 -6.11 -22.88 -0.77
N PHE A 271 -5.29 -23.68 -1.44
CA PHE A 271 -5.57 -24.23 -2.76
C PHE A 271 -6.71 -25.25 -2.78
N GLU A 272 -6.97 -25.94 -1.68
CA GLU A 272 -7.97 -27.00 -1.63
C GLU A 272 -9.37 -26.46 -1.36
N ARG A 273 -10.08 -25.95 -2.39
CA ARG A 273 -11.55 -25.77 -2.34
C ARG A 273 -12.24 -25.89 -3.70
N GLU A 274 -13.22 -26.79 -3.77
CA GLU A 274 -14.26 -26.83 -4.79
C GLU A 274 -15.13 -25.55 -4.72
N MET A 275 -15.57 -25.02 -5.87
CA MET A 275 -16.50 -23.90 -5.94
C MET A 275 -17.77 -24.27 -6.69
N GLU A 276 -18.89 -23.77 -6.20
CA GLU A 276 -20.17 -23.80 -6.89
C GLU A 276 -20.46 -22.44 -7.54
N PHE A 277 -20.66 -22.43 -8.85
CA PHE A 277 -21.18 -21.26 -9.57
C PHE A 277 -22.42 -21.70 -10.34
N GLY A 278 -23.55 -21.01 -10.16
CA GLY A 278 -24.81 -21.36 -10.83
C GLY A 278 -25.28 -22.80 -10.58
N ARG A 279 -25.05 -23.36 -9.38
CA ARG A 279 -25.40 -24.75 -8.97
C ARG A 279 -24.59 -25.87 -9.64
N GLN A 280 -23.45 -25.57 -10.28
CA GLN A 280 -22.54 -26.59 -10.84
C GLN A 280 -21.20 -26.56 -10.11
N GLN A 281 -20.65 -27.74 -9.81
CA GLN A 281 -19.28 -27.88 -9.31
C GLN A 281 -18.29 -27.62 -10.44
N HIS A 282 -17.36 -26.69 -10.24
CA HIS A 282 -16.32 -26.37 -11.20
C HIS A 282 -14.98 -26.95 -10.74
N PHE A 283 -14.28 -27.67 -11.63
CA PHE A 283 -12.89 -28.04 -11.41
C PHE A 283 -12.00 -26.81 -11.64
N MET A 284 -11.20 -26.46 -10.64
CA MET A 284 -10.39 -25.24 -10.65
C MET A 284 -8.92 -25.56 -10.44
N SER A 285 -8.09 -25.21 -11.42
CA SER A 285 -6.65 -25.10 -11.21
C SER A 285 -6.31 -23.76 -10.57
N THR A 286 -5.25 -23.69 -9.77
CA THR A 286 -4.86 -22.45 -9.08
C THR A 286 -3.44 -22.04 -9.47
N ILE A 287 -3.26 -20.75 -9.75
CA ILE A 287 -1.98 -20.12 -10.07
C ILE A 287 -1.70 -19.01 -9.05
N ILE A 288 -0.61 -19.11 -8.30
CA ILE A 288 -0.09 -17.98 -7.50
C ILE A 288 0.99 -17.26 -8.27
N LEU A 289 0.86 -15.94 -8.35
CA LEU A 289 1.89 -15.02 -8.79
C LEU A 289 2.67 -14.47 -7.59
N VAL A 290 3.98 -14.64 -7.56
CA VAL A 290 4.87 -14.10 -6.53
C VAL A 290 5.92 -13.16 -7.12
N ASP A 291 6.40 -12.19 -6.35
CA ASP A 291 7.46 -11.26 -6.78
C ASP A 291 8.80 -12.01 -6.97
N ARG A 292 9.36 -12.61 -5.91
CA ARG A 292 10.58 -13.42 -5.98
C ARG A 292 10.53 -14.60 -5.02
N ILE A 293 10.96 -15.77 -5.47
CA ILE A 293 11.13 -16.97 -4.63
C ILE A 293 12.54 -16.93 -4.04
N GLY A 294 12.64 -17.09 -2.71
CA GLY A 294 13.93 -17.19 -2.02
C GLY A 294 14.64 -18.52 -2.33
N GLU A 295 15.97 -18.50 -2.36
CA GLU A 295 16.78 -19.72 -2.48
C GLU A 295 16.45 -20.70 -1.35
N GLY A 296 16.27 -21.98 -1.68
CA GLY A 296 15.88 -23.01 -0.72
C GLY A 296 14.41 -22.97 -0.26
N SER A 297 13.57 -22.11 -0.85
CA SER A 297 12.14 -22.07 -0.54
C SER A 297 11.44 -23.36 -0.97
N ARG A 298 10.66 -23.96 -0.07
CA ARG A 298 9.83 -25.16 -0.32
C ARG A 298 8.50 -24.86 -1.02
N ILE A 299 8.27 -23.59 -1.39
CA ILE A 299 6.97 -23.13 -1.91
C ILE A 299 6.59 -23.84 -3.21
N THR A 300 7.55 -24.04 -4.11
CA THR A 300 7.38 -24.72 -5.39
C THR A 300 7.00 -26.19 -5.21
N ASP A 301 7.65 -26.88 -4.27
CA ASP A 301 7.36 -28.28 -3.95
C ASP A 301 5.98 -28.45 -3.34
N LEU A 302 5.56 -27.50 -2.49
CA LEU A 302 4.23 -27.53 -1.87
C LEU A 302 3.12 -27.24 -2.88
N ALA A 303 3.31 -26.28 -3.79
CA ALA A 303 2.35 -26.06 -4.87
C ALA A 303 2.20 -27.30 -5.77
N LYS A 304 3.31 -27.98 -6.10
CA LYS A 304 3.24 -29.24 -6.86
C LYS A 304 2.44 -30.33 -6.14
N LYS A 305 2.52 -30.39 -4.80
CA LYS A 305 1.78 -31.40 -4.00
C LYS A 305 0.27 -31.21 -4.00
N ILE A 306 -0.21 -30.00 -4.30
CA ILE A 306 -1.65 -29.64 -4.30
C ILE A 306 -2.15 -29.28 -5.71
N ASP A 307 -1.44 -29.75 -6.75
CA ASP A 307 -1.72 -29.47 -8.17
C ASP A 307 -1.83 -27.96 -8.51
N GLY A 308 -1.07 -27.16 -7.78
CA GLY A 308 -0.97 -25.72 -7.91
C GLY A 308 0.25 -25.25 -8.69
N HIS A 309 0.15 -24.08 -9.30
CA HIS A 309 1.26 -23.45 -10.03
C HIS A 309 1.73 -22.20 -9.31
N ILE A 310 3.04 -22.01 -9.19
CA ILE A 310 3.64 -20.77 -8.71
C ILE A 310 4.47 -20.19 -9.83
N VAL A 311 4.19 -18.93 -10.17
CA VAL A 311 4.88 -18.18 -11.21
C VAL A 311 5.54 -16.96 -10.60
N GLN A 312 6.81 -16.75 -10.95
CA GLN A 312 7.60 -15.65 -10.43
C GLN A 312 7.56 -14.46 -11.40
N MET A 313 6.94 -13.36 -10.97
CA MET A 313 6.76 -12.15 -11.79
C MET A 313 8.06 -11.42 -12.09
N SER A 314 9.14 -11.65 -11.33
CA SER A 314 10.45 -11.07 -11.66
C SER A 314 11.13 -11.72 -12.88
N MET A 315 10.55 -12.78 -13.45
CA MET A 315 11.07 -13.41 -14.66
C MET A 315 10.47 -12.72 -15.89
N ASN A 316 11.30 -12.27 -16.83
CA ASN A 316 10.85 -11.41 -17.94
C ASN A 316 9.69 -11.99 -18.78
N TYR A 317 9.57 -13.32 -18.85
CA TYR A 317 8.61 -14.01 -19.72
C TYR A 317 7.49 -14.72 -18.95
N TRP A 318 7.24 -14.33 -17.71
CA TRP A 318 6.25 -14.99 -16.84
C TRP A 318 4.83 -14.98 -17.44
N VAL A 319 4.46 -13.97 -18.23
CA VAL A 319 3.15 -13.94 -18.94
C VAL A 319 3.04 -15.08 -19.96
N LYS A 320 4.14 -15.44 -20.61
CA LYS A 320 4.20 -16.58 -21.53
C LYS A 320 4.14 -17.89 -20.77
N GLU A 321 4.83 -18.00 -19.63
CA GLU A 321 4.73 -19.14 -18.72
C GLU A 321 3.28 -19.39 -18.26
N ILE A 322 2.51 -18.34 -17.98
CA ILE A 322 1.07 -18.45 -17.70
C ILE A 322 0.31 -19.07 -18.88
N CYS A 323 0.63 -18.67 -20.13
CA CYS A 323 0.01 -19.28 -21.30
C CYS A 323 0.32 -20.79 -21.37
N ASP A 324 1.56 -21.20 -21.10
CA ASP A 324 1.96 -22.61 -21.10
C ASP A 324 1.21 -23.40 -20.02
N ILE A 325 1.08 -22.85 -18.81
CA ILE A 325 0.31 -23.46 -17.71
C ILE A 325 -1.16 -23.60 -18.10
N LEU A 326 -1.78 -22.55 -18.64
CA LEU A 326 -3.18 -22.59 -19.09
C LEU A 326 -3.38 -23.58 -20.24
N LYS A 327 -2.43 -23.70 -21.17
CA LYS A 327 -2.49 -24.71 -22.23
C LYS A 327 -2.47 -26.12 -21.66
N LYS A 328 -1.55 -26.40 -20.74
CA LYS A 328 -1.42 -27.72 -20.11
C LYS A 328 -2.65 -28.10 -19.29
N ASN A 329 -3.20 -27.17 -18.51
CA ASN A 329 -4.25 -27.49 -17.54
C ASN A 329 -5.65 -27.44 -18.14
N VAL A 330 -5.91 -26.51 -19.07
CA VAL A 330 -7.27 -26.27 -19.59
C VAL A 330 -7.37 -26.26 -21.11
N GLY A 331 -6.28 -26.55 -21.82
CA GLY A 331 -6.25 -26.55 -23.29
C GLY A 331 -6.41 -25.14 -23.88
N PHE A 332 -5.92 -24.11 -23.17
CA PHE A 332 -5.93 -22.74 -23.66
C PHE A 332 -4.94 -22.55 -24.81
N GLU A 333 -5.42 -21.98 -25.92
CA GLU A 333 -4.57 -21.62 -27.06
C GLU A 333 -4.51 -20.10 -27.20
N HIS A 334 -3.28 -19.58 -27.33
CA HIS A 334 -3.02 -18.16 -27.48
C HIS A 334 -1.78 -17.91 -28.35
N LYS A 335 -1.76 -16.79 -29.08
CA LYS A 335 -0.67 -16.46 -29.99
C LYS A 335 0.69 -16.28 -29.31
N LEU A 336 0.71 -15.89 -28.03
CA LEU A 336 1.93 -15.79 -27.22
C LEU A 336 2.75 -17.09 -27.17
N LEU A 337 2.09 -18.25 -27.26
CA LEU A 337 2.76 -19.56 -27.25
C LEU A 337 3.69 -19.76 -28.45
N LYS A 338 3.40 -19.09 -29.57
CA LYS A 338 4.15 -19.21 -30.83
C LYS A 338 5.19 -18.11 -31.00
N MET A 339 5.15 -17.07 -30.18
CA MET A 339 6.05 -15.94 -30.25
C MET A 339 7.40 -16.27 -29.60
N SER A 340 8.48 -15.72 -30.15
CA SER A 340 9.76 -15.65 -29.46
C SER A 340 9.64 -14.82 -28.17
N ASN A 341 10.65 -14.91 -27.33
CA ASN A 341 10.67 -14.19 -26.06
C ASN A 341 10.63 -12.67 -26.26
N GLU A 342 11.36 -12.13 -27.22
CA GLU A 342 11.35 -10.69 -27.53
C GLU A 342 10.00 -10.22 -28.11
N GLU A 343 9.44 -11.00 -29.04
CA GLU A 343 8.11 -10.73 -29.59
C GLU A 343 7.02 -10.75 -28.51
N SER A 344 7.14 -11.63 -27.51
CA SER A 344 6.19 -11.70 -26.40
C SER A 344 6.20 -10.43 -25.55
N LEU A 345 7.37 -9.84 -25.28
CA LEU A 345 7.51 -8.58 -24.55
C LEU A 345 6.91 -7.42 -25.33
N ASN A 346 7.22 -7.34 -26.63
CA ASN A 346 6.68 -6.31 -27.52
C ASN A 346 5.16 -6.42 -27.64
N TYR A 347 4.64 -7.65 -27.73
CA TYR A 347 3.22 -7.92 -27.74
C TYR A 347 2.53 -7.40 -26.47
N VAL A 348 3.02 -7.78 -25.29
CA VAL A 348 2.47 -7.33 -23.99
C VAL A 348 2.46 -5.81 -23.90
N ASN A 349 3.57 -5.16 -24.25
CA ASN A 349 3.65 -3.69 -24.25
C ASN A 349 2.66 -3.03 -25.21
N SER A 350 2.44 -3.64 -26.38
CA SER A 350 1.49 -3.12 -27.38
C SER A 350 0.03 -3.27 -26.96
N GLU A 351 -0.34 -4.39 -26.34
CA GLU A 351 -1.70 -4.61 -25.85
C GLU A 351 -2.00 -3.75 -24.62
N MET A 352 -1.02 -3.56 -23.73
CA MET A 352 -1.18 -2.68 -22.56
C MET A 352 -1.63 -1.26 -22.92
N LYS A 353 -1.19 -0.74 -24.07
CA LYS A 353 -1.61 0.59 -24.58
C LYS A 353 -3.12 0.69 -24.88
N LYS A 354 -3.79 -0.44 -25.11
CA LYS A 354 -5.21 -0.51 -25.48
C LYS A 354 -6.12 -0.69 -24.25
N ILE A 355 -5.53 -1.02 -23.10
CA ILE A 355 -6.28 -1.36 -21.90
C ILE A 355 -6.66 -0.10 -21.12
N ASN A 356 -7.95 0.03 -20.84
CA ASN A 356 -8.48 1.03 -19.91
C ASN A 356 -8.35 0.50 -18.48
N LEU A 357 -7.37 1.01 -17.73
CA LEU A 357 -7.08 0.54 -16.37
C LEU A 357 -8.20 0.86 -15.38
N ASN A 358 -8.98 1.93 -15.64
CA ASN A 358 -10.09 2.30 -14.77
C ASN A 358 -11.20 1.24 -14.73
N SER A 359 -11.27 0.37 -15.75
CA SER A 359 -12.23 -0.74 -15.78
C SER A 359 -11.98 -1.82 -14.70
N PHE A 360 -10.80 -1.81 -14.06
CA PHE A 360 -10.41 -2.78 -13.03
C PHE A 360 -10.54 -2.27 -11.60
N MET A 361 -10.85 -0.99 -11.41
CA MET A 361 -10.85 -0.34 -10.10
C MET A 361 -12.03 -0.74 -9.23
#